data_AF-A0A7K2P0R2-F1
#
_entry.id   AF-A0A7K2P0R2-F1
#
_cell.length_a   1.000
_cell.length_b   1.000
_cell.length_c   1.000
_cell.angle_alpha   90.00
_cell.angle_beta   90.00
_cell.angle_gamma   90.00
#
_symmetry.space_group_name_H-M   'P 1'
#
loop_
_entity.id
_entity.type
_entity.pdbx_description
1 polymer ?
#
loop_
_entity_poly.entity_id
_entity_poly.type
_entity_poly.pdbx_seq_one_letter_code
_entity_poly.pdbx_strand_id
1 'polypeptide(L)' 'EASVRGDLEAALPLYRQLHPVLRWDSKTEFVQAIKLGQELTGRRGGPCRPPRQPLGPETEAVVRAATQVLIDAGVN' A
#
# COMPACT_ATOMS: atom_id res chain seq x y z
N GLU A 1 -15.73 5.14 -6.35
CA GLU A 1 -17.10 5.21 -6.91
C GLU A 1 -18.20 5.00 -5.88
N ALA A 2 -18.21 3.89 -5.13
CA ALA A 2 -19.23 3.63 -4.10
C ALA A 2 -19.42 4.79 -3.11
N SER A 3 -18.32 5.35 -2.59
CA SER A 3 -18.34 6.53 -1.71
C SER A 3 -19.00 7.77 -2.35
N VAL A 4 -18.73 8.03 -3.63
CA VAL A 4 -19.29 9.17 -4.37
C VAL A 4 -20.80 9.02 -4.56
N ARG A 5 -21.31 7.78 -4.68
CA ARG A 5 -22.74 7.48 -4.77
C ARG A 5 -23.44 7.37 -3.42
N GLY A 6 -22.71 7.52 -2.30
CA GLY A 6 -23.26 7.35 -0.95
C GLY A 6 -23.46 5.89 -0.52
N ASP A 7 -22.96 4.92 -1.28
CA ASP A 7 -23.02 3.50 -0.94
C ASP A 7 -21.93 3.14 0.09
N LEU A 8 -22.24 3.40 1.36
CA LEU A 8 -21.32 3.17 2.47
C LEU A 8 -21.16 1.68 2.79
N GLU A 9 -22.16 0.86 2.48
CA GLU A 9 -22.12 -0.60 2.69
C GLU A 9 -21.02 -1.23 1.84
N ALA A 10 -20.87 -0.79 0.58
CA ALA A 10 -19.77 -1.23 -0.27
C ALA A 10 -18.44 -0.47 0.03
N ALA A 11 -18.50 0.83 0.33
CA ALA A 11 -17.29 1.65 0.46
C ALA A 11 -16.47 1.35 1.73
N LEU A 12 -17.12 1.17 2.89
CA LEU A 12 -16.42 1.02 4.17
C LEU A 12 -15.61 -0.28 4.27
N PRO A 13 -16.12 -1.46 3.85
CA PRO A 13 -15.32 -2.68 3.83
C PRO A 13 -14.05 -2.55 2.97
N LEU A 14 -14.18 -1.99 1.76
CA LEU A 14 -13.04 -1.75 0.88
C LEU A 14 -12.00 -0.82 1.52
N TYR A 15 -12.46 0.29 2.12
CA TYR A 15 -11.56 1.21 2.81
C TYR A 15 -10.82 0.54 3.98
N ARG A 16 -11.50 -0.29 4.78
CA ARG A 16 -10.87 -1.04 5.88
C ARG A 16 -9.80 -2.01 5.38
N GLN A 17 -10.04 -2.68 4.25
CA GLN A 17 -9.04 -3.56 3.64
C GLN A 17 -7.82 -2.77 3.15
N LEU A 18 -8.02 -1.59 2.55
CA LEU A 18 -6.94 -0.71 2.08
C LEU A 18 -6.18 -0.01 3.22
N HIS A 19 -6.81 0.18 4.38
CA HIS A 19 -6.26 0.99 5.46
C HIS A 19 -4.82 0.60 5.89
N PRO A 20 -4.42 -0.69 6.00
CA PRO A 20 -3.06 -1.07 6.35
C PRO A 20 -1.99 -0.54 5.38
N VAL A 21 -2.26 -0.48 4.07
CA VAL A 21 -1.31 0.10 3.10
C VAL A 21 -1.41 1.62 3.02
N LEU A 22 -2.58 2.19 3.29
CA LEU A 22 -2.77 3.64 3.26
C LEU A 22 -2.11 4.36 4.45
N ARG A 23 -2.01 3.69 5.61
CA ARG A 23 -1.48 4.28 6.86
C ARG A 23 0.02 4.65 6.81
N TRP A 24 0.73 4.21 5.76
CA TRP A 24 2.13 4.58 5.55
C TRP A 24 2.31 6.08 5.25
N ASP A 25 1.24 6.80 4.89
CA ASP A 25 1.22 8.26 4.69
C ASP A 25 1.77 9.05 5.89
N SER A 26 1.58 8.52 7.09
CA SER A 26 2.04 9.08 8.36
C SER A 26 3.47 8.68 8.76
N LYS A 27 4.17 7.89 7.94
CA LYS A 27 5.47 7.28 8.26
C LYS A 27 6.58 7.79 7.34
N THR A 28 7.80 7.81 7.84
CA THR A 28 8.99 8.25 7.08
C THR A 28 9.27 7.37 5.86
N GLU A 29 8.83 6.11 5.89
CA GLU A 29 9.01 5.10 4.87
C GLU A 29 7.97 5.15 3.74
N PHE A 30 7.06 6.13 3.76
CA PHE A 30 5.92 6.23 2.84
C PHE A 30 6.28 5.97 1.37
N VAL A 31 7.30 6.66 0.86
CA VAL A 31 7.69 6.58 -0.56
C VAL A 31 8.29 5.21 -0.88
N GLN A 32 9.09 4.66 0.03
CA GLN A 32 9.65 3.32 -0.14
C GLN A 32 8.56 2.25 -0.14
N ALA A 33 7.55 2.37 0.73
CA ALA A 33 6.41 1.47 0.79
C ALA A 33 5.58 1.52 -0.50
N ILE A 34 5.32 2.72 -1.04
CA ILE A 34 4.66 2.88 -2.35
C ILE A 34 5.44 2.17 -3.46
N LYS A 35 6.76 2.36 -3.52
CA LYS A 35 7.60 1.76 -4.56
C LYS A 35 7.62 0.23 -4.47
N LEU A 36 7.69 -0.32 -3.26
CA LEU A 36 7.56 -1.76 -3.07
C LEU A 36 6.17 -2.26 -3.53
N GLY A 37 5.11 -1.54 -3.19
CA GLY A 37 3.75 -1.85 -3.66
C GLY A 37 3.63 -1.80 -5.19
N GLN A 38 4.31 -0.85 -5.85
CA GLN A 38 4.38 -0.80 -7.30
C GLN A 38 5.03 -2.07 -7.86
N GLU A 39 6.21 -2.45 -7.37
CA GLU A 39 6.91 -3.67 -7.83
C GLU A 39 6.03 -4.92 -7.65
N LEU A 40 5.37 -5.05 -6.49
CA LEU A 40 4.47 -6.17 -6.19
C LEU A 40 3.24 -6.22 -7.10
N THR A 41 2.78 -5.08 -7.60
CA THR A 41 1.63 -4.97 -8.52
C THR A 41 2.04 -4.91 -9.99
N GLY A 42 3.29 -5.25 -10.31
CA GLY A 42 3.80 -5.30 -11.69
C GLY A 42 4.10 -3.92 -12.30
N ARG A 43 4.18 -2.88 -11.48
CA ARG A 43 4.59 -1.52 -11.88
C ARG A 43 6.04 -1.29 -11.46
N ARG A 44 6.79 -0.51 -12.24
CA ARG A 44 8.16 -0.15 -11.87
C ARG A 44 8.17 0.82 -10.68
N GLY A 45 8.62 0.37 -9.52
CA GLY A 45 8.83 1.20 -8.33
C GLY A 45 10.26 1.71 -8.21
N GLY A 46 11.25 0.83 -8.41
CA GLY A 46 12.68 1.14 -8.35
C GLY A 46 13.16 1.75 -7.02
N PRO A 47 14.46 2.10 -6.91
CA PRO A 47 15.00 2.68 -5.68
C PRO A 47 14.46 4.09 -5.43
N CYS A 48 14.45 4.51 -4.16
CA CYS A 48 14.25 5.92 -3.80
C CYS A 48 15.48 6.76 -4.14
N ARG A 49 15.28 8.04 -4.48
CA ARG A 49 16.39 9.00 -4.57
C ARG A 49 16.92 9.29 -3.16
N PRO A 50 18.26 9.33 -2.95
CA PRO A 50 18.85 9.79 -1.70
C PRO A 50 18.29 11.16 -1.27
N PRO A 51 18.16 11.44 0.04
CA PRO A 51 18.77 10.72 1.18
C PRO A 51 17.97 9.52 1.70
N ARG A 52 16.82 9.19 1.10
CA ARG A 52 16.00 8.05 1.54
C ARG A 52 16.73 6.74 1.28
N GLN A 53 16.98 6.01 2.36
CA GLN A 53 17.56 4.67 2.30
C GLN A 53 16.51 3.61 1.95
N PRO A 54 16.93 2.40 1.53
CA PRO A 54 16.04 1.25 1.40
C PRO A 54 15.23 0.97 2.67
N LEU A 55 14.13 0.23 2.54
CA LEU A 55 13.39 -0.26 3.70
C LEU A 55 14.29 -1.17 4.54
N GLY A 56 14.19 -1.07 5.86
CA GLY A 56 14.70 -2.11 6.74
C GLY A 56 13.91 -3.41 6.53
N PRO A 57 14.51 -4.58 6.79
CA PRO A 57 13.92 -5.88 6.48
C PRO A 57 12.57 -6.12 7.18
N GLU A 58 12.43 -5.68 8.43
CA GLU A 58 11.17 -5.81 9.18
C GLU A 58 10.04 -4.97 8.56
N THR A 59 10.32 -3.70 8.25
CA THR A 59 9.37 -2.80 7.61
C THR A 59 8.99 -3.31 6.21
N GLU A 60 9.98 -3.79 5.44
CA GLU A 60 9.74 -4.38 4.13
C GLU A 60 8.77 -5.56 4.22
N ALA A 61 8.98 -6.47 5.18
CA ALA A 61 8.11 -7.62 5.39
C ALA A 61 6.67 -7.20 5.74
N VAL A 62 6.50 -6.19 6.59
CA VAL A 62 5.16 -5.66 6.95
C VAL A 62 4.46 -5.07 5.73
N VAL A 63 5.14 -4.22 4.95
CA VAL A 63 4.58 -3.64 3.72
C VAL A 63 4.20 -4.75 2.75
N ARG A 64 5.11 -5.69 2.49
CA ARG A 64 4.90 -6.81 1.57
C ARG A 64 3.69 -7.65 1.96
N ALA A 65 3.57 -8.03 3.23
CA ALA A 65 2.44 -8.81 3.71
C ALA A 65 1.11 -8.06 3.55
N ALA A 66 1.06 -6.79 3.93
CA ALA A 66 -0.15 -5.97 3.79
C ALA A 66 -0.55 -5.77 2.31
N THR A 67 0.42 -5.58 1.42
CA THR A 67 0.17 -5.49 -0.02
C THR A 67 -0.29 -6.82 -0.61
N GLN A 68 0.31 -7.95 -0.19
CA GLN A 68 -0.06 -9.26 -0.71
C GLN A 68 -1.51 -9.62 -0.40
N VAL A 69 -2.00 -9.28 0.81
CA VAL A 69 -3.42 -9.47 1.19
C VAL A 69 -4.37 -8.78 0.20
N LEU A 70 -4.03 -7.59 -0.28
CA LEU A 70 -4.85 -6.86 -1.25
C LEU A 70 -4.80 -7.49 -2.65
N ILE A 71 -3.62 -7.91 -3.09
CA ILE A 71 -3.43 -8.61 -4.36
C ILE A 71 -4.25 -9.90 -4.37
N ASP A 72 -4.16 -10.70 -3.31
CA ASP A 72 -4.90 -11.96 -3.17
C ASP A 72 -6.43 -11.72 -3.14
N ALA A 73 -6.86 -10.57 -2.60
CA ALA A 73 -8.25 -10.14 -2.59
C ALA A 73 -8.73 -9.53 -3.92
N GLY A 74 -7.86 -9.38 -4.92
CA GLY A 74 -8.20 -8.74 -6.20
C GLY A 74 -8.42 -7.23 -6.11
N VAL A 75 -7.87 -6.58 -5.09
CA VAL A 75 -7.88 -5.13 -4.90
C VAL A 75 -6.57 -4.56 -5.51
N ASN A 76 -6.61 -4.22 -6.80
CA ASN A 76 -5.41 -3.90 -7.61
C ASN A 76 -5.51 -2.54 -8.33
#